data_AF-A0A661N0U6-F1
#
_entry.id   AF-A0A661N0U6-F1
#
_cell.length_a   1.000
_cell.length_b   1.000
_cell.length_c   1.000
_cell.angle_alpha   90.00
_cell.angle_beta   90.00
_cell.angle_gamma   90.00
#
_symmetry.space_group_name_H-M   'P 1'
#
loop_
_entity.id
_entity.type
_entity.pdbx_description
1 polymer ?
#
loop_
_entity_poly.entity_id
_entity_poly.type
_entity_poly.pdbx_seq_one_letter_code
_entity_poly.pdbx_strand_id
1 'polypeptide(L)'
;MRDVFRTSFTYRSPGLLGPLALLGVLTALGAGCSDTPSAPGCETSSECGSGLACVDGECAPVAVDSGAPDTAPTDAGCSCMAGEVCGISGCMADCGNPAAAPCGGDDVCDFASGTCVAPDTPGILTGAGERCGTDGPTCLPGTECTLDGVCAPAPPCYSVSCTPDDSTCWGRSCLRERPAGACTPASLERMNMDDFLRGGDGGAFDLEFDDGCNAYIVTMISGPDYLRQLTPAGELTIWTGVTNLNMGEVAVLRRPGGEFGVGDELGEVALTYICCATCGCVSTDPQGVAHLDRVDAESLPMVVEATPSPGDGPWDVLQVDTGPYGLAYGRNDRLYVGNVTDQGDLVAANLMDGTTEEIHRLPGRIHATAVFDETSLLVAVEGGAVHRVHVDGDIQVPWTAVGEDVTSIVRDPFTGHVYISVASARIVEYDAHGTLIGELATPGEKGRMAYAPDGHLYYLVVGWPTRAEVMRFALPSTR
;
A
#
# COMPACT_ATOMS: atom_id res chain seq x y z
N MET A 1 49.55 16.01 -54.24
CA MET A 1 49.66 17.34 -53.61
C MET A 1 48.96 17.21 -52.26
N ARG A 2 49.71 16.80 -51.23
CA ARG A 2 50.21 17.62 -50.09
C ARG A 2 49.07 18.12 -49.20
N ASP A 3 48.98 17.95 -47.89
CA ASP A 3 49.75 17.30 -46.79
C ASP A 3 48.72 17.18 -45.62
N VAL A 4 48.47 16.03 -45.00
CA VAL A 4 49.06 15.52 -43.73
C VAL A 4 49.29 16.58 -42.64
N PHE A 5 48.53 16.49 -41.52
CA PHE A 5 49.06 16.83 -40.19
C PHE A 5 48.61 15.77 -39.15
N ARG A 6 49.62 15.06 -38.65
CA ARG A 6 49.67 14.25 -37.43
C ARG A 6 50.22 15.10 -36.29
N THR A 7 49.76 14.86 -35.06
CA THR A 7 50.50 14.99 -33.78
C THR A 7 49.63 14.26 -32.74
N SER A 8 49.93 13.09 -32.16
CA SER A 8 51.11 12.58 -31.45
C SER A 8 51.51 13.45 -30.25
N PHE A 9 51.05 13.06 -29.06
CA PHE A 9 51.76 13.29 -27.80
C PHE A 9 51.90 11.96 -27.06
N THR A 10 53.15 11.66 -26.70
CA THR A 10 53.57 10.51 -25.92
C THR A 10 54.39 11.05 -24.75
N TYR A 11 54.37 10.29 -23.65
CA TYR A 11 55.39 10.21 -22.59
C TYR A 11 55.45 11.33 -21.52
N ARG A 12 55.12 10.97 -20.27
CA ARG A 12 56.12 10.59 -19.24
C ARG A 12 55.47 10.30 -17.88
N SER A 13 55.60 9.07 -17.41
CA SER A 13 55.77 8.78 -15.98
C SER A 13 57.23 9.01 -15.57
N PRO A 14 57.48 9.45 -14.34
CA PRO A 14 58.21 8.66 -13.34
C PRO A 14 57.45 8.70 -11.99
N GLY A 15 57.51 7.74 -11.06
CA GLY A 15 58.55 6.76 -10.75
C GLY A 15 59.11 7.04 -9.34
N LEU A 16 58.65 6.24 -8.36
CA LEU A 16 59.23 5.91 -7.04
C LEU A 16 59.45 7.00 -5.96
N LEU A 17 58.95 6.75 -4.73
CA LEU A 17 59.75 6.33 -3.54
C LEU A 17 58.94 6.41 -2.23
N GLY A 18 58.63 5.24 -1.65
CA GLY A 18 59.01 4.85 -0.27
C GLY A 18 58.29 5.42 0.97
N PRO A 19 58.20 4.63 2.06
CA PRO A 19 57.28 4.82 3.17
C PRO A 19 57.90 5.58 4.36
N LEU A 20 57.05 6.16 5.21
CA LEU A 20 57.44 6.67 6.52
C LEU A 20 56.41 6.23 7.57
N ALA A 21 56.81 5.26 8.37
CA ALA A 21 56.19 4.93 9.64
C ALA A 21 56.66 5.94 10.70
N LEU A 22 55.74 6.44 11.53
CA LEU A 22 56.06 6.95 12.86
C LEU A 22 54.98 6.51 13.86
N LEU A 23 55.41 5.71 14.83
CA LEU A 23 54.73 5.37 16.08
C LEU A 23 54.45 6.63 16.92
N GLY A 24 53.42 6.58 17.79
CA GLY A 24 53.46 7.38 19.02
C GLY A 24 52.16 7.74 19.76
N VAL A 25 51.42 6.74 20.26
CA VAL A 25 50.80 6.60 21.61
C VAL A 25 50.11 7.80 22.32
N LEU A 26 48.98 7.45 22.98
CA LEU A 26 48.21 8.13 24.07
C LEU A 26 47.14 9.12 23.60
N THR A 27 45.84 8.88 23.83
CA THR A 27 45.24 8.78 25.17
C THR A 27 43.85 8.15 25.09
N ALA A 28 43.62 7.10 25.90
CA ALA A 28 42.29 6.62 26.23
C ALA A 28 41.69 7.57 27.27
N LEU A 29 40.62 8.27 26.90
CA LEU A 29 39.72 8.98 27.80
C LEU A 29 38.31 8.54 27.47
N GLY A 30 37.81 7.63 28.30
CA GLY A 30 36.39 7.33 28.36
C GLY A 30 35.62 8.57 28.81
N ALA A 31 34.62 8.92 28.02
CA ALA A 31 33.41 9.59 28.48
C ALA A 31 32.27 8.70 27.97
N GLY A 32 31.53 8.12 28.94
CA GLY A 32 30.56 7.07 28.69
C GLY A 32 29.49 7.51 27.70
N CYS A 33 29.36 6.73 26.61
CA CYS A 33 28.05 6.52 26.03
C CYS A 33 27.30 5.70 27.07
N SER A 34 26.36 6.35 27.75
CA SER A 34 25.30 5.63 28.43
C SER A 34 24.60 4.79 27.37
N ASP A 35 24.90 3.49 27.35
CA ASP A 35 23.95 2.47 26.91
C ASP A 35 22.69 2.68 27.75
N THR A 36 21.79 3.55 27.29
CA THR A 36 20.38 3.27 27.51
C THR A 36 20.12 2.06 26.61
N PRO A 37 19.86 0.87 27.18
CA PRO A 37 19.36 -0.22 26.37
C PRO A 37 18.13 0.33 25.67
N SER A 38 18.06 0.20 24.35
CA SER A 38 16.78 0.12 23.64
C SER A 38 15.86 -0.68 24.54
N ALA A 39 14.70 -0.11 24.89
CA ALA A 39 13.77 -0.74 25.83
C ALA A 39 13.69 -2.22 25.43
N PRO A 40 14.07 -3.15 26.31
CA PRO A 40 14.03 -4.56 25.95
C PRO A 40 12.59 -4.80 25.54
N GLY A 41 12.41 -5.32 24.32
CA GLY A 41 11.16 -5.96 23.97
C GLY A 41 10.78 -6.87 25.13
N CYS A 42 9.50 -6.95 25.45
CA CYS A 42 9.09 -7.84 26.51
C CYS A 42 9.54 -9.26 26.14
N GLU A 43 10.09 -10.00 27.07
CA GLU A 43 10.26 -11.46 26.92
C GLU A 43 9.06 -12.17 27.58
N THR A 44 8.39 -11.49 28.51
CA THR A 44 7.29 -12.04 29.29
C THR A 44 6.18 -11.01 29.54
N SER A 45 4.93 -11.48 29.62
CA SER A 45 3.75 -10.63 29.89
C SER A 45 3.81 -9.89 31.25
N SER A 46 4.71 -10.27 32.16
CA SER A 46 4.92 -9.55 33.43
C SER A 46 5.68 -8.22 33.28
N GLU A 47 6.31 -8.00 32.12
CA GLU A 47 7.03 -6.77 31.79
C GLU A 47 6.10 -5.73 31.14
N CYS A 48 4.86 -6.13 30.86
CA CYS A 48 3.81 -5.30 30.28
C CYS A 48 2.87 -4.69 31.33
N GLY A 49 2.27 -3.54 30.99
CA GLY A 49 1.24 -2.90 31.81
C GLY A 49 -0.01 -3.78 31.98
N SER A 50 -0.78 -3.58 33.04
CA SER A 50 -2.00 -4.38 33.30
C SER A 50 -2.97 -4.35 32.12
N GLY A 51 -3.34 -5.51 31.59
CA GLY A 51 -4.21 -5.63 30.40
C GLY A 51 -3.46 -5.81 29.09
N LEU A 52 -2.13 -5.94 29.12
CA LEU A 52 -1.27 -6.21 27.97
C LEU A 52 -0.51 -7.55 28.15
N ALA A 53 -0.23 -8.27 27.07
CA ALA A 53 0.60 -9.47 27.02
C ALA A 53 1.77 -9.23 26.08
N CYS A 54 2.85 -9.95 26.34
CA CYS A 54 3.97 -9.91 25.44
C CYS A 54 3.75 -10.82 24.24
N VAL A 55 3.66 -10.23 23.04
CA VAL A 55 3.53 -10.94 21.76
C VAL A 55 4.67 -10.47 20.88
N ASP A 56 5.54 -11.40 20.47
CA ASP A 56 6.69 -11.16 19.58
C ASP A 56 7.62 -9.99 19.99
N GLY A 57 7.78 -9.77 21.30
CA GLY A 57 8.64 -8.72 21.83
C GLY A 57 7.91 -7.41 22.19
N GLU A 58 6.59 -7.33 21.97
CA GLU A 58 5.81 -6.13 22.25
C GLU A 58 4.61 -6.37 23.17
N CYS A 59 4.27 -5.35 23.97
CA CYS A 59 3.14 -5.39 24.88
C CYS A 59 1.84 -5.04 24.15
N ALA A 60 1.20 -6.05 23.56
CA ALA A 60 -0.10 -5.94 22.91
C ALA A 60 -1.25 -6.10 23.93
N PRO A 61 -2.44 -5.49 23.71
CA PRO A 61 -3.60 -5.76 24.55
C PRO A 61 -3.91 -7.26 24.57
N VAL A 62 -4.12 -7.81 25.76
CA VAL A 62 -4.52 -9.21 25.91
C VAL A 62 -5.93 -9.35 25.34
N ALA A 63 -6.06 -9.74 24.08
CA ALA A 63 -7.14 -10.65 23.74
C ALA A 63 -6.86 -11.91 24.57
N VAL A 64 -7.81 -12.33 25.39
CA VAL A 64 -7.66 -13.52 26.23
C VAL A 64 -7.70 -14.74 25.31
N ASP A 65 -6.58 -15.01 24.63
CA ASP A 65 -6.36 -16.23 23.87
C ASP A 65 -5.21 -16.99 24.51
N SER A 66 -5.57 -18.02 25.26
CA SER A 66 -4.63 -18.96 25.86
C SER A 66 -4.41 -20.12 24.88
N GLY A 67 -3.64 -19.89 23.83
CA GLY A 67 -3.14 -20.96 22.97
C GLY A 67 -2.17 -21.85 23.74
N ALA A 68 -2.63 -23.03 24.17
CA ALA A 68 -1.79 -24.10 24.69
C ALA A 68 -1.76 -25.27 23.68
N PRO A 69 -0.60 -25.93 23.47
CA PRO A 69 -0.46 -26.97 22.46
C PRO A 69 -1.29 -28.22 22.78
N ASP A 70 -1.87 -28.79 21.72
CA ASP A 70 -2.78 -29.91 21.73
C ASP A 70 -2.24 -31.16 22.42
N THR A 71 -2.91 -31.54 23.51
CA THR A 71 -3.03 -32.95 23.89
C THR A 71 -4.47 -33.21 24.34
N ALA A 72 -5.24 -33.91 23.50
CA ALA A 72 -6.56 -34.44 23.86
C ALA A 72 -6.44 -35.35 25.11
N PRO A 73 -7.43 -35.38 26.03
CA PRO A 73 -8.68 -36.05 25.67
C PRO A 73 -9.98 -35.57 26.36
N THR A 74 -11.08 -35.99 25.71
CA THR A 74 -12.44 -36.31 26.21
C THR A 74 -13.48 -35.21 26.40
N ASP A 75 -14.60 -35.44 25.70
CA ASP A 75 -15.95 -34.94 25.89
C ASP A 75 -16.45 -35.01 27.34
N ALA A 76 -15.88 -34.21 28.24
CA ALA A 76 -16.55 -33.86 29.48
C ALA A 76 -17.55 -32.75 29.16
N GLY A 77 -18.84 -33.11 29.07
CA GLY A 77 -19.95 -32.24 28.71
C GLY A 77 -19.87 -30.86 29.38
N CYS A 78 -19.40 -29.90 28.61
CA CYS A 78 -19.22 -28.52 28.98
C CYS A 78 -20.50 -27.80 28.56
N SER A 79 -21.30 -27.37 29.54
CA SER A 79 -22.56 -26.69 29.28
C SER A 79 -22.32 -25.19 29.22
N CYS A 80 -21.89 -24.71 28.05
CA CYS A 80 -21.65 -23.29 27.82
C CYS A 80 -22.93 -22.50 27.56
N MET A 81 -22.91 -21.21 27.86
CA MET A 81 -24.02 -20.31 27.60
C MET A 81 -24.12 -20.00 26.10
N ALA A 82 -25.22 -19.40 25.67
CA ALA A 82 -25.37 -18.93 24.30
C ALA A 82 -24.21 -18.01 23.90
N GLY A 83 -23.62 -18.27 22.73
CA GLY A 83 -22.44 -17.56 22.22
C GLY A 83 -21.11 -18.02 22.78
N GLU A 84 -21.07 -19.08 23.60
CA GLU A 84 -19.83 -19.60 24.17
C GLU A 84 -19.44 -20.96 23.57
N VAL A 85 -18.14 -21.17 23.38
CA VAL A 85 -17.53 -22.44 22.98
C VAL A 85 -16.80 -23.06 24.17
N CYS A 86 -16.79 -24.39 24.27
CA CYS A 86 -16.01 -25.04 25.31
C CYS A 86 -14.55 -25.16 24.93
N GLY A 87 -13.67 -24.63 25.77
CA GLY A 87 -12.22 -24.80 25.71
C GLY A 87 -11.65 -25.53 26.92
N ILE A 88 -10.33 -25.68 26.92
CA ILE A 88 -9.56 -26.36 27.97
C ILE A 88 -9.71 -25.66 29.33
N SER A 89 -9.88 -24.34 29.33
CA SER A 89 -10.04 -23.49 30.52
C SER A 89 -11.51 -23.27 30.93
N GLY A 90 -12.47 -23.88 30.24
CA GLY A 90 -13.91 -23.69 30.44
C GLY A 90 -14.58 -23.04 29.23
N CYS A 91 -15.76 -22.46 29.44
CA CYS A 91 -16.51 -21.78 28.39
C CYS A 91 -15.91 -20.40 28.10
N MET A 92 -15.71 -20.11 26.82
CA MET A 92 -15.17 -18.83 26.34
C MET A 92 -16.15 -18.21 25.35
N ALA A 93 -16.35 -16.90 25.43
CA ALA A 93 -17.22 -16.18 24.49
C ALA A 93 -16.59 -16.20 23.10
N ASP A 94 -17.26 -16.87 22.17
CA ASP A 94 -16.85 -16.94 20.78
C ASP A 94 -18.00 -17.44 19.90
N CYS A 95 -19.03 -16.61 19.76
CA CYS A 95 -20.22 -16.98 18.98
C CYS A 95 -19.92 -17.22 17.50
N GLY A 96 -18.75 -16.80 17.00
CA GLY A 96 -18.32 -16.99 15.61
C GLY A 96 -17.82 -18.41 15.33
N ASN A 97 -17.40 -19.13 16.38
CA ASN A 97 -17.01 -20.53 16.26
C ASN A 97 -18.23 -21.40 15.96
N PRO A 98 -18.21 -22.22 14.89
CA PRO A 98 -19.32 -23.12 14.56
C PRO A 98 -19.69 -24.13 15.66
N ALA A 99 -18.76 -24.42 16.59
CA ALA A 99 -18.98 -25.29 17.74
C ALA A 99 -19.56 -24.56 18.97
N ALA A 100 -19.70 -23.23 18.93
CA ALA A 100 -20.30 -22.46 20.01
C ALA A 100 -21.80 -22.78 20.15
N ALA A 101 -22.33 -22.64 21.36
CA ALA A 101 -23.77 -22.67 21.55
C ALA A 101 -24.39 -21.48 20.78
N PRO A 102 -25.46 -21.70 19.98
CA PRO A 102 -26.09 -20.61 19.22
C PRO A 102 -26.52 -19.45 20.12
N CYS A 103 -26.50 -18.24 19.58
CA CYS A 103 -27.10 -17.09 20.24
C CYS A 103 -28.57 -17.38 20.57
N GLY A 104 -28.96 -17.05 21.81
CA GLY A 104 -30.31 -17.29 22.31
C GLY A 104 -31.23 -16.09 22.02
N GLY A 105 -32.54 -16.34 21.92
CA GLY A 105 -33.49 -15.27 21.60
C GLY A 105 -33.38 -14.79 20.16
N ASP A 106 -33.52 -13.48 19.95
CA ASP A 106 -33.37 -12.81 18.64
C ASP A 106 -31.96 -12.20 18.46
N ASP A 107 -31.03 -12.51 19.38
CA ASP A 107 -29.66 -12.02 19.32
C ASP A 107 -28.87 -12.70 18.19
N VAL A 108 -27.93 -11.96 17.61
CA VAL A 108 -27.02 -12.41 16.55
C VAL A 108 -25.59 -12.40 17.05
N CYS A 109 -24.73 -13.18 16.40
CA CYS A 109 -23.30 -13.12 16.67
C CYS A 109 -22.71 -11.85 16.07
N ASP A 110 -22.01 -11.06 16.88
CA ASP A 110 -21.04 -10.07 16.40
C ASP A 110 -19.67 -10.72 16.33
N PHE A 111 -19.25 -11.05 15.11
CA PHE A 111 -17.95 -11.67 14.84
C PHE A 111 -16.77 -10.79 15.26
N ALA A 112 -16.98 -9.48 15.38
CA ALA A 112 -15.93 -8.57 15.83
C ALA A 112 -15.60 -8.73 17.32
N SER A 113 -16.62 -8.92 18.16
CA SER A 113 -16.44 -9.09 19.61
C SER A 113 -16.48 -10.55 20.06
N GLY A 114 -16.95 -11.47 19.21
CA GLY A 114 -17.19 -12.87 19.58
C GLY A 114 -18.37 -13.07 20.52
N THR A 115 -19.26 -12.08 20.67
CA THR A 115 -20.38 -12.12 21.62
C THR A 115 -21.73 -12.03 20.93
N CYS A 116 -22.75 -12.66 21.51
CA CYS A 116 -24.13 -12.45 21.08
C CYS A 116 -24.62 -11.05 21.48
N VAL A 117 -25.24 -10.35 20.54
CA VAL A 117 -25.75 -8.99 20.70
C VAL A 117 -27.08 -8.81 19.96
N ALA A 118 -27.83 -7.76 20.31
CA ALA A 118 -29.05 -7.42 19.60
C ALA A 118 -28.75 -7.05 18.13
N PRO A 119 -29.59 -7.44 17.16
CA PRO A 119 -29.33 -7.26 15.72
C PRO A 119 -29.31 -5.80 15.27
N ASP A 120 -29.83 -4.86 16.06
CA ASP A 120 -29.82 -3.42 15.80
C ASP A 120 -28.61 -2.71 16.44
N THR A 121 -27.69 -3.46 17.05
CA THR A 121 -26.46 -2.90 17.63
C THR A 121 -25.63 -2.23 16.52
N PRO A 122 -25.32 -0.92 16.62
CA PRO A 122 -24.57 -0.23 15.57
C PRO A 122 -23.18 -0.83 15.32
N GLY A 123 -22.84 -0.98 14.04
CA GLY A 123 -21.51 -1.39 13.61
C GLY A 123 -21.14 -2.82 13.95
N ILE A 124 -22.08 -3.73 14.20
CA ILE A 124 -21.79 -5.17 14.38
C ILE A 124 -21.36 -5.83 13.07
N LEU A 125 -20.54 -6.88 13.18
CA LEU A 125 -20.15 -7.71 12.05
C LEU A 125 -20.93 -9.01 12.09
N THR A 126 -21.87 -9.18 11.19
CA THR A 126 -22.75 -10.35 11.14
C THR A 126 -23.11 -10.68 9.70
N GLY A 127 -23.62 -11.89 9.46
CA GLY A 127 -23.99 -12.33 8.12
C GLY A 127 -23.83 -13.84 7.92
N ALA A 128 -24.38 -14.34 6.81
CA ALA A 128 -24.09 -15.67 6.33
C ALA A 128 -22.75 -15.61 5.58
N GLY A 129 -21.76 -16.41 5.99
CA GLY A 129 -20.49 -16.48 5.26
C GLY A 129 -20.64 -17.02 3.84
N GLU A 130 -19.57 -16.87 3.08
CA GLU A 130 -19.48 -17.32 1.69
C GLU A 130 -18.56 -18.55 1.60
N ARG A 131 -18.88 -19.49 0.70
CA ARG A 131 -17.99 -20.61 0.41
C ARG A 131 -16.99 -20.19 -0.66
N CYS A 132 -15.71 -20.35 -0.36
CA CYS A 132 -14.61 -19.94 -1.21
C CYS A 132 -14.44 -21.03 -2.31
N GLY A 133 -15.15 -20.89 -3.43
CA GLY A 133 -15.22 -21.90 -4.49
C GLY A 133 -16.14 -23.09 -4.18
N THR A 134 -16.05 -24.17 -4.97
CA THR A 134 -16.93 -25.35 -4.79
C THR A 134 -16.49 -26.22 -3.62
N ASP A 135 -15.18 -26.45 -3.49
CA ASP A 135 -14.60 -27.37 -2.50
C ASP A 135 -13.83 -26.67 -1.38
N GLY A 136 -13.72 -25.33 -1.41
CA GLY A 136 -12.98 -24.58 -0.41
C GLY A 136 -13.76 -24.34 0.90
N PRO A 137 -13.13 -23.61 1.83
CA PRO A 137 -13.68 -23.35 3.15
C PRO A 137 -14.87 -22.41 3.09
N THR A 138 -15.56 -22.26 4.22
CA THR A 138 -16.59 -21.23 4.40
C THR A 138 -15.95 -20.02 5.09
N CYS A 139 -15.81 -18.94 4.33
CA CYS A 139 -15.38 -17.61 4.73
C CYS A 139 -16.55 -16.90 5.48
N LEU A 140 -16.62 -16.98 6.82
CA LEU A 140 -17.60 -16.27 7.67
C LEU A 140 -17.23 -14.77 7.82
N PRO A 141 -18.14 -13.92 8.36
CA PRO A 141 -17.90 -12.48 8.48
C PRO A 141 -16.53 -12.10 9.07
N GLY A 142 -15.90 -11.10 8.47
CA GLY A 142 -14.54 -10.67 8.79
C GLY A 142 -13.44 -11.47 8.09
N THR A 143 -13.83 -12.38 7.20
CA THR A 143 -12.95 -12.99 6.20
C THR A 143 -13.51 -12.82 4.80
N GLU A 144 -12.65 -12.92 3.81
CA GLU A 144 -13.02 -12.94 2.39
C GLU A 144 -12.29 -14.04 1.64
N CYS A 145 -12.85 -14.45 0.49
CA CYS A 145 -12.22 -15.43 -0.39
C CYS A 145 -11.02 -14.81 -1.12
N THR A 146 -9.84 -15.40 -0.96
CA THR A 146 -8.71 -15.12 -1.84
C THR A 146 -8.91 -15.75 -3.22
N LEU A 147 -8.08 -15.35 -4.19
CA LEU A 147 -8.07 -15.99 -5.51
C LEU A 147 -7.63 -17.46 -5.46
N ASP A 148 -6.88 -17.86 -4.44
CA ASP A 148 -6.47 -19.26 -4.21
C ASP A 148 -7.57 -20.12 -3.59
N GLY A 149 -8.73 -19.52 -3.28
CA GLY A 149 -9.85 -20.22 -2.68
C GLY A 149 -9.66 -20.53 -1.20
N VAL A 150 -8.87 -19.73 -0.47
CA VAL A 150 -8.75 -19.79 0.99
C VAL A 150 -9.40 -18.56 1.65
N CYS A 151 -9.65 -18.63 2.96
CA CYS A 151 -10.11 -17.48 3.74
C CYS A 151 -8.92 -16.59 4.11
N ALA A 152 -9.00 -15.30 3.83
CA ALA A 152 -8.08 -14.27 4.34
C ALA A 152 -8.83 -13.26 5.23
N PRO A 153 -8.13 -12.54 6.12
CA PRO A 153 -8.76 -11.46 6.88
C PRO A 153 -9.34 -10.40 5.94
N ALA A 154 -10.59 -10.02 6.17
CA ALA A 154 -11.23 -8.93 5.45
C ALA A 154 -11.33 -7.70 6.36
N PRO A 155 -11.08 -6.48 5.84
CA PRO A 155 -11.35 -5.24 6.55
C PRO A 155 -12.69 -5.23 7.31
N PRO A 156 -12.74 -4.73 8.56
CA PRO A 156 -11.65 -4.17 9.36
C PRO A 156 -10.95 -5.22 10.27
N CYS A 157 -11.06 -6.50 9.95
CA CYS A 157 -10.39 -7.58 10.69
C CYS A 157 -8.99 -7.78 10.13
N TYR A 158 -8.02 -7.99 11.03
CA TYR A 158 -6.61 -8.19 10.67
C TYR A 158 -6.10 -9.58 11.09
N SER A 159 -7.00 -10.48 11.47
CA SER A 159 -6.65 -11.87 11.80
C SER A 159 -7.81 -12.80 11.46
N VAL A 160 -7.51 -14.09 11.37
CA VAL A 160 -8.47 -15.16 11.07
C VAL A 160 -8.40 -16.23 12.15
N SER A 161 -9.55 -16.75 12.55
CA SER A 161 -9.67 -18.03 13.26
C SER A 161 -10.35 -19.05 12.36
N CYS A 162 -9.91 -20.30 12.40
CA CYS A 162 -10.51 -21.40 11.64
C CYS A 162 -10.88 -22.57 12.55
N THR A 163 -11.80 -23.42 12.08
CA THR A 163 -11.97 -24.75 12.65
C THR A 163 -10.70 -25.58 12.48
N PRO A 164 -10.46 -26.63 13.32
CA PRO A 164 -9.23 -27.42 13.24
C PRO A 164 -8.98 -28.13 11.89
N ASP A 165 -10.01 -28.27 11.07
CA ASP A 165 -9.96 -28.85 9.72
C ASP A 165 -9.92 -27.77 8.62
N ASP A 166 -9.78 -26.50 8.99
CA ASP A 166 -9.80 -25.31 8.14
C ASP A 166 -11.06 -25.20 7.26
N SER A 167 -12.13 -25.92 7.56
CA SER A 167 -13.34 -25.95 6.73
C SER A 167 -14.21 -24.70 6.86
N THR A 168 -14.08 -23.96 7.96
CA THR A 168 -14.80 -22.72 8.23
C THR A 168 -13.89 -21.76 8.98
N CYS A 169 -13.77 -20.53 8.48
CA CYS A 169 -12.94 -19.50 9.10
C CYS A 169 -13.72 -18.20 9.28
N TRP A 170 -13.38 -17.42 10.28
CA TRP A 170 -14.04 -16.15 10.61
C TRP A 170 -13.05 -15.10 11.10
N GLY A 171 -13.43 -13.84 10.95
CA GLY A 171 -12.53 -12.73 11.21
C GLY A 171 -12.31 -12.51 12.70
N ARG A 172 -11.12 -12.01 13.01
CA ARG A 172 -10.68 -11.68 14.36
C ARG A 172 -10.00 -10.34 14.41
N SER A 173 -9.99 -9.83 15.65
CA SER A 173 -9.37 -8.56 15.96
C SER A 173 -9.94 -7.49 15.03
N CYS A 174 -11.26 -7.38 15.03
CA CYS A 174 -11.96 -6.51 14.10
C CYS A 174 -12.27 -5.18 14.77
N LEU A 175 -12.03 -4.10 14.05
CA LEU A 175 -12.39 -2.78 14.55
C LEU A 175 -13.89 -2.53 14.36
N ARG A 176 -14.57 -2.07 15.41
CA ARG A 176 -15.99 -1.66 15.32
C ARG A 176 -16.14 -0.23 14.78
N GLU A 177 -15.21 0.63 15.15
CA GLU A 177 -15.16 2.03 14.75
C GLU A 177 -13.85 2.29 14.04
N ARG A 178 -13.88 3.22 13.08
CA ARG A 178 -12.66 3.66 12.40
C ARG A 178 -11.71 4.23 13.45
N PRO A 179 -10.45 3.76 13.52
CA PRO A 179 -9.48 4.33 14.44
C PRO A 179 -9.37 5.84 14.22
N ALA A 180 -9.31 6.62 15.30
CA ALA A 180 -8.75 7.95 15.21
C ALA A 180 -7.29 7.77 14.78
N GLY A 181 -6.98 8.08 13.53
CA GLY A 181 -5.74 7.67 12.88
C GLY A 181 -4.47 7.90 13.71
N ALA A 182 -3.48 7.02 13.53
CA ALA A 182 -2.23 7.03 14.30
C ALA A 182 -1.49 8.38 14.22
N CYS A 183 -1.72 9.12 13.14
CA CYS A 183 -1.21 10.46 12.90
C CYS A 183 -2.24 11.26 12.08
N THR A 184 -1.94 12.54 11.83
CA THR A 184 -2.69 13.37 10.89
C THR A 184 -1.71 13.98 9.90
N PRO A 185 -1.99 13.93 8.58
CA PRO A 185 -1.18 14.64 7.61
C PRO A 185 -1.13 16.15 7.86
N ALA A 186 -0.28 16.85 7.11
CA ALA A 186 -0.29 18.30 7.08
C ALA A 186 -1.71 18.85 6.83
N SER A 187 -2.00 20.06 7.31
CA SER A 187 -3.32 20.67 7.09
C SER A 187 -3.62 20.82 5.59
N LEU A 188 -4.91 20.76 5.23
CA LEU A 188 -5.32 20.99 3.83
C LEU A 188 -4.87 22.36 3.31
N GLU A 189 -4.86 23.38 4.16
CA GLU A 189 -4.31 24.69 3.79
C GLU A 189 -2.84 24.58 3.40
N ARG A 190 -2.03 23.87 4.20
CA ARG A 190 -0.59 23.67 3.94
C ARG A 190 -0.35 22.81 2.69
N MET A 191 -1.12 21.75 2.50
CA MET A 191 -1.07 20.92 1.30
C MET A 191 -1.48 21.69 0.05
N ASN A 192 -2.35 22.70 0.16
CA ASN A 192 -2.79 23.50 -0.98
C ASN A 192 -1.89 24.72 -1.26
N MET A 193 -0.73 24.83 -0.60
CA MET A 193 0.25 25.86 -0.89
C MET A 193 1.01 25.56 -2.19
N ASP A 194 1.33 26.63 -2.93
CA ASP A 194 1.98 26.53 -4.24
C ASP A 194 3.36 25.87 -4.18
N ASP A 195 4.09 25.98 -3.06
CA ASP A 195 5.40 25.36 -2.88
C ASP A 195 5.33 23.83 -2.83
N PHE A 196 4.21 23.28 -2.39
CA PHE A 196 3.95 21.85 -2.41
C PHE A 196 3.33 21.44 -3.75
N LEU A 197 2.31 22.13 -4.26
CA LEU A 197 1.56 21.66 -5.42
C LEU A 197 2.06 22.13 -6.79
N ARG A 198 2.80 23.23 -6.89
CA ARG A 198 3.25 23.79 -8.19
C ARG A 198 4.72 23.59 -8.40
N GLY A 199 5.12 23.21 -9.62
CA GLY A 199 6.53 23.15 -9.99
C GLY A 199 6.92 24.09 -11.13
N GLY A 200 6.08 25.04 -11.51
CA GLY A 200 6.35 25.98 -12.59
C GLY A 200 5.11 26.14 -13.45
N ASP A 201 5.22 25.76 -14.73
CA ASP A 201 4.12 25.74 -15.69
C ASP A 201 3.21 24.48 -15.57
N GLY A 202 3.46 23.63 -14.57
CA GLY A 202 2.63 22.49 -14.19
C GLY A 202 2.64 22.27 -12.68
N GLY A 203 2.11 21.13 -12.23
CA GLY A 203 1.85 20.86 -10.82
C GLY A 203 1.88 19.38 -10.45
N ALA A 204 1.39 19.11 -9.23
CA ALA A 204 1.26 17.77 -8.68
C ALA A 204 0.39 16.90 -9.58
N PHE A 205 0.87 15.69 -9.88
CA PHE A 205 0.18 14.74 -10.74
C PHE A 205 -0.27 13.50 -9.99
N ASP A 206 0.42 13.13 -8.91
CA ASP A 206 0.00 12.03 -8.04
C ASP A 206 0.31 12.34 -6.58
N LEU A 207 -0.38 11.67 -5.65
CA LEU A 207 -0.33 11.89 -4.21
C LEU A 207 -0.34 10.54 -3.49
N GLU A 208 0.52 10.36 -2.48
CA GLU A 208 0.51 9.18 -1.61
C GLU A 208 0.85 9.52 -0.16
N PHE A 209 0.53 8.59 0.77
CA PHE A 209 0.80 8.75 2.20
C PHE A 209 1.49 7.54 2.83
N ASP A 210 2.56 7.78 3.60
CA ASP A 210 3.13 6.77 4.50
C ASP A 210 2.38 6.70 5.84
N ASP A 211 2.73 5.70 6.66
CA ASP A 211 2.18 5.50 8.01
C ASP A 211 2.62 6.58 9.03
N GLY A 212 3.61 7.39 8.66
CA GLY A 212 3.98 8.61 9.39
C GLY A 212 3.14 9.83 8.99
N CYS A 213 2.13 9.65 8.13
CA CYS A 213 1.31 10.71 7.55
C CYS A 213 2.09 11.75 6.76
N ASN A 214 3.28 11.41 6.27
CA ASN A 214 3.96 12.26 5.29
C ASN A 214 3.23 12.12 3.96
N ALA A 215 2.92 13.25 3.34
CA ALA A 215 2.36 13.31 2.01
C ALA A 215 3.49 13.35 0.98
N TYR A 216 3.42 12.50 -0.04
CA TYR A 216 4.35 12.50 -1.16
C TYR A 216 3.60 12.89 -2.41
N ILE A 217 4.18 13.77 -3.22
CA ILE A 217 3.69 14.04 -4.57
C ILE A 217 4.81 13.93 -5.58
N VAL A 218 4.43 13.61 -6.80
CA VAL A 218 5.25 13.85 -7.99
C VAL A 218 4.68 15.00 -8.80
N THR A 219 5.54 15.82 -9.39
CA THR A 219 5.13 16.95 -10.22
C THR A 219 5.42 16.69 -11.68
N MET A 220 4.61 17.28 -12.57
CA MET A 220 4.89 17.36 -14.01
C MET A 220 5.12 18.82 -14.42
N ILE A 221 6.32 19.15 -14.88
CA ILE A 221 6.70 20.52 -15.27
C ILE A 221 7.59 20.57 -16.51
N SER A 222 7.61 21.74 -17.17
CA SER A 222 8.65 22.04 -18.16
C SER A 222 9.98 22.34 -17.43
N GLY A 223 10.76 21.31 -17.08
CA GLY A 223 12.01 21.45 -16.34
C GLY A 223 12.47 20.14 -15.68
N PRO A 224 13.19 20.20 -14.54
CA PRO A 224 13.37 19.03 -13.69
C PRO A 224 12.13 18.83 -12.82
N ASP A 225 11.47 17.69 -12.96
CA ASP A 225 10.37 17.29 -12.08
C ASP A 225 10.85 16.98 -10.67
N TYR A 226 9.92 16.92 -9.72
CA TYR A 226 10.23 16.78 -8.31
C TYR A 226 9.37 15.70 -7.65
N LEU A 227 10.02 14.90 -6.81
CA LEU A 227 9.34 14.25 -5.69
C LEU A 227 9.35 15.25 -4.53
N ARG A 228 8.21 15.43 -3.89
CA ARG A 228 8.10 16.29 -2.71
C ARG A 228 7.46 15.54 -1.56
N GLN A 229 8.07 15.63 -0.40
CA GLN A 229 7.52 15.12 0.85
C GLN A 229 7.11 16.29 1.73
N LEU A 230 5.91 16.23 2.26
CA LEU A 230 5.39 17.17 3.25
C LEU A 230 5.06 16.43 4.53
N THR A 231 5.78 16.75 5.61
CA THR A 231 5.57 16.11 6.91
C THR A 231 4.29 16.61 7.59
N PRO A 232 3.74 15.92 8.60
CA PRO A 232 2.65 16.42 9.44
C PRO A 232 2.90 17.82 10.03
N ALA A 233 4.16 18.15 10.33
CA ALA A 233 4.56 19.47 10.83
C ALA A 233 4.57 20.57 9.75
N GLY A 234 4.36 20.20 8.48
CA GLY A 234 4.38 21.10 7.33
C GLY A 234 5.77 21.38 6.77
N GLU A 235 6.77 20.58 7.16
CA GLU A 235 8.13 20.66 6.63
C GLU A 235 8.19 20.02 5.24
N LEU A 236 8.79 20.73 4.29
CA LEU A 236 8.85 20.34 2.90
C LEU A 236 10.27 19.90 2.53
N THR A 237 10.39 18.67 2.04
CA THR A 237 11.61 18.12 1.44
C THR A 237 11.38 17.91 -0.04
N ILE A 238 12.38 18.23 -0.87
CA ILE A 238 12.28 18.18 -2.33
C ILE A 238 13.48 17.40 -2.88
N TRP A 239 13.22 16.43 -3.74
CA TRP A 239 14.23 15.71 -4.50
C TRP A 239 14.08 15.99 -5.99
N THR A 240 15.21 16.23 -6.66
CA THR A 240 15.21 16.59 -8.08
C THR A 240 15.19 15.32 -8.93
N GLY A 241 14.25 15.24 -9.86
CA GLY A 241 14.15 14.17 -10.82
C GLY A 241 15.15 14.26 -11.97
N VAL A 242 15.08 13.28 -12.85
CA VAL A 242 15.81 13.30 -14.13
C VAL A 242 15.27 14.46 -14.98
N THR A 243 16.18 15.26 -15.55
CA THR A 243 15.80 16.44 -16.34
C THR A 243 15.11 16.02 -17.64
N ASN A 244 14.02 16.73 -18.00
CA ASN A 244 13.22 16.52 -19.21
C ASN A 244 12.47 15.18 -19.29
N LEU A 245 12.26 14.50 -18.16
CA LEU A 245 11.31 13.39 -18.05
C LEU A 245 10.17 13.82 -17.14
N ASN A 246 8.96 13.48 -17.55
CA ASN A 246 7.77 13.73 -16.76
C ASN A 246 7.65 12.66 -15.66
N MET A 247 7.28 12.99 -14.43
CA MET A 247 6.90 11.99 -13.42
C MET A 247 5.42 11.62 -13.55
N GLY A 248 5.11 10.32 -13.44
CA GLY A 248 3.76 9.79 -13.64
C GLY A 248 3.03 9.42 -12.36
N GLU A 249 3.61 8.58 -11.51
CA GLU A 249 2.96 8.07 -10.30
C GLU A 249 3.97 7.99 -9.16
N VAL A 250 3.47 8.01 -7.93
CA VAL A 250 4.26 7.74 -6.72
C VAL A 250 3.60 6.59 -5.97
N ALA A 251 4.40 5.68 -5.43
CA ALA A 251 3.95 4.63 -4.54
C ALA A 251 4.85 4.60 -3.31
N VAL A 252 4.22 4.39 -2.16
CA VAL A 252 4.90 4.36 -0.87
C VAL A 252 4.70 2.99 -0.27
N LEU A 253 5.80 2.31 0.02
CA LEU A 253 5.77 1.13 0.85
C LEU A 253 5.41 1.59 2.26
N ARG A 254 4.16 1.35 2.65
CA ARG A 254 3.73 1.45 4.04
C ARG A 254 4.53 0.39 4.82
N ARG A 255 5.03 0.75 6.01
CA ARG A 255 6.24 0.22 6.69
C ARG A 255 6.61 -1.25 6.33
N PRO A 256 7.91 -1.59 6.18
CA PRO A 256 8.32 -2.97 5.90
C PRO A 256 7.66 -3.97 6.87
N GLY A 257 6.96 -4.98 6.33
CA GLY A 257 6.06 -5.85 7.10
C GLY A 257 4.55 -5.52 6.97
N GLY A 258 4.18 -4.65 6.03
CA GLY A 258 2.79 -4.33 5.66
C GLY A 258 2.14 -3.20 6.47
N GLU A 259 0.81 -3.10 6.40
CA GLU A 259 -0.02 -2.06 7.04
C GLU A 259 0.16 -1.96 8.59
N PHE A 260 0.87 -2.92 9.19
CA PHE A 260 1.13 -3.02 10.63
C PHE A 260 2.63 -3.11 11.00
N GLY A 261 3.55 -2.70 10.11
CA GLY A 261 4.99 -2.76 10.40
C GLY A 261 5.40 -2.00 11.67
N VAL A 262 6.23 -2.62 12.51
CA VAL A 262 6.72 -2.08 13.80
C VAL A 262 8.05 -1.35 13.71
N GLY A 263 8.58 -1.14 12.50
CA GLY A 263 9.81 -0.37 12.28
C GLY A 263 9.61 1.14 12.47
N ASP A 264 10.61 1.81 13.05
CA ASP A 264 10.70 3.28 13.09
C ASP A 264 11.17 3.87 11.73
N GLU A 265 11.51 3.01 10.77
CA GLU A 265 12.00 3.40 9.46
C GLU A 265 10.83 3.70 8.51
N LEU A 266 10.93 4.82 7.80
CA LEU A 266 10.01 5.12 6.71
C LEU A 266 10.24 4.10 5.59
N GLY A 267 9.17 3.53 5.06
CA GLY A 267 9.29 2.60 3.94
C GLY A 267 9.79 3.27 2.66
N GLU A 268 10.10 2.40 1.69
CA GLU A 268 10.61 2.77 0.37
C GLU A 268 9.58 3.60 -0.40
N VAL A 269 10.05 4.58 -1.19
CA VAL A 269 9.18 5.38 -2.07
C VAL A 269 9.64 5.16 -3.49
N ALA A 270 8.74 4.67 -4.35
CA ALA A 270 8.97 4.50 -5.77
C ALA A 270 8.20 5.54 -6.57
N LEU A 271 8.66 5.83 -7.78
CA LEU A 271 7.96 6.70 -8.72
C LEU A 271 8.19 6.26 -10.17
N THR A 272 7.26 6.60 -11.05
CA THR A 272 7.43 6.39 -12.49
C THR A 272 7.91 7.66 -13.19
N TYR A 273 8.78 7.49 -14.18
CA TYR A 273 9.02 8.47 -15.23
C TYR A 273 8.28 8.05 -16.48
N ILE A 274 7.56 9.00 -17.07
CA ILE A 274 6.81 8.83 -18.31
C ILE A 274 7.39 9.74 -19.39
N CYS A 275 7.32 9.28 -20.64
CA CYS A 275 7.73 10.11 -21.75
C CYS A 275 6.98 9.78 -23.04
N CYS A 276 6.46 10.83 -23.65
CA CYS A 276 5.83 10.74 -24.96
C CYS A 276 6.89 10.72 -26.06
N ALA A 277 7.08 9.55 -26.69
CA ALA A 277 8.04 9.34 -27.78
C ALA A 277 7.89 10.34 -28.94
N THR A 278 6.65 10.71 -29.29
CA THR A 278 6.35 11.67 -30.35
C THR A 278 6.44 13.13 -29.91
N CYS A 279 6.44 13.39 -28.60
CA CYS A 279 6.49 14.73 -28.02
C CYS A 279 7.93 15.18 -27.70
N GLY A 280 8.90 14.27 -27.82
CA GLY A 280 10.33 14.60 -27.81
C GLY A 280 11.13 14.00 -26.67
N CYS A 281 10.98 12.70 -26.38
CA CYS A 281 11.91 12.00 -25.49
C CYS A 281 13.35 12.23 -25.94
N VAL A 282 14.14 12.92 -25.10
CA VAL A 282 15.46 13.44 -25.47
C VAL A 282 16.62 12.49 -25.11
N SER A 283 16.35 11.35 -24.45
CA SER A 283 17.35 10.38 -23.97
C SER A 283 17.22 8.98 -24.61
N THR A 284 18.27 8.18 -24.44
CA THR A 284 18.31 6.75 -24.80
C THR A 284 17.36 5.90 -23.97
N ASP A 285 17.07 6.33 -22.74
CA ASP A 285 16.24 5.63 -21.75
C ASP A 285 15.11 6.60 -21.36
N PRO A 286 13.97 6.57 -22.06
CA PRO A 286 13.03 7.68 -22.02
C PRO A 286 12.03 7.60 -20.85
N GLN A 287 11.90 6.47 -20.17
CA GLN A 287 10.88 6.24 -19.14
C GLN A 287 11.21 5.00 -18.32
N GLY A 288 10.59 4.87 -17.14
CA GLY A 288 10.90 3.78 -16.24
C GLY A 288 10.48 4.04 -14.81
N VAL A 289 11.17 3.40 -13.88
CA VAL A 289 10.89 3.48 -12.44
C VAL A 289 12.15 3.94 -11.71
N ALA A 290 11.96 4.79 -10.71
CA ALA A 290 12.99 5.21 -9.77
C ALA A 290 12.51 5.04 -8.34
N HIS A 291 13.43 5.17 -7.39
CA HIS A 291 13.13 5.14 -5.97
C HIS A 291 13.84 6.27 -5.21
N LEU A 292 13.32 6.60 -4.04
CA LEU A 292 13.97 7.48 -3.08
C LEU A 292 14.94 6.69 -2.19
N ASP A 293 16.24 6.89 -2.40
CA ASP A 293 17.26 6.54 -1.41
C ASP A 293 17.41 7.68 -0.40
N ARG A 294 16.96 7.45 0.84
CA ARG A 294 16.93 8.48 1.88
C ARG A 294 18.31 8.84 2.44
N VAL A 295 19.34 8.02 2.23
CA VAL A 295 20.66 8.21 2.84
C VAL A 295 21.52 9.17 2.02
N ASP A 296 21.48 9.05 0.68
CA ASP A 296 22.46 9.70 -0.20
C ASP A 296 21.88 10.42 -1.43
N ALA A 297 20.56 10.39 -1.67
CA ALA A 297 20.01 10.91 -2.92
C ALA A 297 19.75 12.44 -2.90
N GLU A 298 20.57 13.20 -3.63
CA GLU A 298 20.20 14.54 -4.12
C GLU A 298 19.41 14.47 -5.45
N SER A 299 19.32 13.29 -6.06
CA SER A 299 18.67 13.03 -7.35
C SER A 299 17.96 11.68 -7.39
N LEU A 300 16.95 11.53 -8.24
CA LEU A 300 16.16 10.30 -8.38
C LEU A 300 16.49 9.58 -9.71
N PRO A 301 17.61 8.84 -9.80
CA PRO A 301 17.98 8.14 -11.02
C PRO A 301 16.99 7.02 -11.33
N MET A 302 16.79 6.76 -12.62
CA MET A 302 16.03 5.61 -13.10
C MET A 302 16.79 4.32 -12.78
N VAL A 303 16.06 3.33 -12.28
CA VAL A 303 16.57 2.03 -11.82
C VAL A 303 16.07 0.91 -12.74
N VAL A 304 14.78 0.95 -13.09
CA VAL A 304 14.17 0.05 -14.07
C VAL A 304 13.84 0.86 -15.32
N GLU A 305 14.34 0.42 -16.48
CA GLU A 305 14.04 1.02 -17.76
C GLU A 305 12.77 0.40 -18.37
N ALA A 306 11.88 1.24 -18.90
CA ALA A 306 10.67 0.81 -19.58
C ALA A 306 10.72 1.14 -21.08
N THR A 307 10.09 0.28 -21.88
CA THR A 307 9.98 0.49 -23.33
C THR A 307 8.96 1.59 -23.61
N PRO A 308 9.33 2.68 -24.33
CA PRO A 308 8.41 3.76 -24.65
C PRO A 308 7.11 3.26 -25.29
N SER A 309 5.99 3.61 -24.67
CA SER A 309 4.65 3.15 -25.07
C SER A 309 3.78 4.36 -25.49
N PRO A 310 2.97 4.23 -26.56
CA PRO A 310 2.10 5.30 -27.01
C PRO A 310 0.98 5.57 -26.00
N GLY A 311 0.48 6.81 -26.01
CA GLY A 311 -0.51 7.27 -25.05
C GLY A 311 -1.93 7.17 -25.58
N ASP A 312 -2.71 6.26 -25.00
CA ASP A 312 -4.16 6.33 -24.89
C ASP A 312 -4.46 6.01 -23.42
N GLY A 313 -5.07 6.94 -22.69
CA GLY A 313 -5.21 6.81 -21.24
C GLY A 313 -6.23 7.77 -20.65
N PRO A 314 -6.42 7.72 -19.32
CA PRO A 314 -7.56 8.36 -18.66
C PRO A 314 -7.53 9.89 -18.73
N TRP A 315 -6.40 10.48 -19.13
CA TRP A 315 -6.21 11.92 -19.15
C TRP A 315 -6.62 12.57 -20.48
N ASP A 316 -6.73 11.80 -21.57
CA ASP A 316 -6.92 12.28 -22.95
C ASP A 316 -5.79 13.23 -23.41
N VAL A 317 -4.59 13.04 -22.88
CA VAL A 317 -3.41 13.91 -23.09
C VAL A 317 -2.20 13.04 -23.37
N LEU A 318 -1.75 13.03 -24.63
CA LEU A 318 -0.63 12.22 -25.11
C LEU A 318 0.67 12.38 -24.31
N GLN A 319 0.90 13.56 -23.71
CA GLN A 319 2.10 13.84 -22.93
C GLN A 319 2.14 13.10 -21.58
N VAL A 320 0.97 12.70 -21.08
CA VAL A 320 0.84 12.07 -19.77
C VAL A 320 0.38 10.63 -19.88
N ASP A 321 -0.44 10.26 -20.88
CA ASP A 321 -0.99 8.90 -21.03
C ASP A 321 0.02 7.82 -21.48
N THR A 322 1.33 8.10 -21.45
CA THR A 322 2.41 7.24 -21.95
C THR A 322 3.22 6.61 -20.84
N GLY A 323 3.91 5.50 -21.10
CA GLY A 323 4.88 4.92 -20.17
C GLY A 323 4.30 4.05 -19.06
N PRO A 324 5.07 3.76 -18.00
CA PRO A 324 4.62 2.91 -16.90
C PRO A 324 3.49 3.56 -16.09
N TYR A 325 2.49 2.76 -15.73
CA TYR A 325 1.29 3.16 -14.98
C TYR A 325 0.78 2.01 -14.11
N GLY A 326 -0.03 2.30 -13.10
CA GLY A 326 -0.49 1.33 -12.13
C GLY A 326 0.62 0.89 -11.16
N LEU A 327 1.39 1.85 -10.67
CA LEU A 327 2.42 1.68 -9.66
C LEU A 327 1.81 1.40 -8.27
N ALA A 328 2.16 0.28 -7.63
CA ALA A 328 1.71 -0.02 -6.27
C ALA A 328 2.67 -0.96 -5.54
N TYR A 329 2.87 -0.77 -4.24
CA TYR A 329 3.47 -1.79 -3.38
C TYR A 329 2.41 -2.78 -2.92
N GLY A 330 2.65 -4.08 -3.12
CA GLY A 330 1.83 -5.13 -2.51
C GLY A 330 2.06 -5.27 -1.01
N ARG A 331 1.18 -6.00 -0.34
CA ARG A 331 1.34 -6.38 1.08
C ARG A 331 2.51 -7.34 1.35
N ASN A 332 3.10 -7.89 0.31
CA ASN A 332 4.30 -8.73 0.33
C ASN A 332 5.59 -7.92 0.11
N ASP A 333 5.54 -6.59 0.28
CA ASP A 333 6.64 -5.64 0.11
C ASP A 333 7.24 -5.61 -1.31
N ARG A 334 6.58 -6.20 -2.33
CA ARG A 334 7.01 -6.15 -3.73
C ARG A 334 6.38 -4.94 -4.44
N LEU A 335 7.17 -4.28 -5.28
CA LEU A 335 6.68 -3.22 -6.16
C LEU A 335 6.10 -3.81 -7.44
N TYR A 336 4.90 -3.39 -7.80
CA TYR A 336 4.21 -3.76 -9.04
C TYR A 336 4.07 -2.55 -9.96
N VAL A 337 4.29 -2.79 -11.25
CA VAL A 337 4.31 -1.73 -12.26
C VAL A 337 3.67 -2.25 -13.55
N GLY A 338 2.77 -1.48 -14.14
CA GLY A 338 2.17 -1.81 -15.42
C GLY A 338 2.86 -1.13 -16.61
N ASN A 339 2.74 -1.74 -17.78
CA ASN A 339 3.20 -1.21 -19.07
C ASN A 339 4.71 -0.92 -19.14
N VAL A 340 5.52 -1.83 -18.60
CA VAL A 340 6.97 -1.70 -18.55
C VAL A 340 7.61 -2.15 -19.86
N THR A 341 7.25 -3.34 -20.35
CA THR A 341 7.81 -3.93 -21.57
C THR A 341 6.88 -3.74 -22.76
N ASP A 342 5.58 -3.99 -22.59
CA ASP A 342 4.56 -3.60 -23.57
C ASP A 342 3.24 -3.23 -22.89
N GLN A 343 2.27 -2.72 -23.64
CA GLN A 343 0.95 -2.43 -23.07
C GLN A 343 0.32 -3.66 -22.42
N GLY A 344 -0.19 -3.47 -21.21
CA GLY A 344 -0.92 -4.49 -20.47
C GLY A 344 -0.03 -5.50 -19.74
N ASP A 345 1.31 -5.43 -19.80
CA ASP A 345 2.10 -6.22 -18.85
C ASP A 345 1.97 -5.64 -17.45
N LEU A 346 1.81 -6.51 -16.46
CA LEU A 346 2.01 -6.19 -15.06
C LEU A 346 3.25 -6.94 -14.61
N VAL A 347 4.22 -6.21 -14.09
CA VAL A 347 5.50 -6.79 -13.64
C VAL A 347 5.70 -6.56 -12.15
N ALA A 348 6.38 -7.48 -11.50
CA ALA A 348 7.05 -7.23 -10.23
C ALA A 348 8.43 -6.63 -10.52
N ALA A 349 8.74 -5.49 -9.92
CA ALA A 349 10.00 -4.77 -10.09
C ALA A 349 10.91 -4.97 -8.87
N ASN A 350 12.19 -5.24 -9.13
CA ASN A 350 13.24 -5.26 -8.12
C ASN A 350 14.12 -4.01 -8.28
N LEU A 351 13.98 -3.08 -7.34
CA LEU A 351 14.71 -1.82 -7.37
C LEU A 351 16.20 -1.96 -6.97
N MET A 352 16.59 -3.07 -6.35
CA MET A 352 17.99 -3.27 -5.95
C MET A 352 18.90 -3.68 -7.12
N ASP A 353 18.37 -4.44 -8.08
CA ASP A 353 19.12 -4.92 -9.24
C ASP A 353 18.59 -4.41 -10.59
N GLY A 354 17.50 -3.64 -10.58
CA GLY A 354 16.90 -3.04 -11.77
C GLY A 354 16.20 -4.05 -12.69
N THR A 355 15.81 -5.21 -12.16
CA THR A 355 15.16 -6.27 -12.94
C THR A 355 13.64 -6.27 -12.78
N THR A 356 12.95 -6.90 -13.73
CA THR A 356 11.49 -7.10 -13.70
C THR A 356 11.12 -8.54 -14.03
N GLU A 357 9.99 -8.97 -13.47
CA GLU A 357 9.35 -10.26 -13.75
C GLU A 357 7.90 -9.99 -14.14
N GLU A 358 7.52 -10.32 -15.37
CA GLU A 358 6.11 -10.26 -15.79
C GLU A 358 5.29 -11.30 -15.02
N ILE A 359 4.29 -10.84 -14.29
CA ILE A 359 3.38 -11.70 -13.53
C ILE A 359 2.05 -11.90 -14.26
N HIS A 360 1.58 -10.90 -15.03
CA HIS A 360 0.34 -11.00 -15.80
C HIS A 360 0.43 -10.22 -17.11
N ARG A 361 -0.35 -10.67 -18.10
CA ARG A 361 -0.63 -9.95 -19.34
C ARG A 361 -2.13 -9.67 -19.48
N LEU A 362 -2.48 -8.41 -19.33
CA LEU A 362 -3.84 -7.90 -19.36
C LEU A 362 -4.26 -7.53 -20.81
N PRO A 363 -5.57 -7.53 -21.13
CA PRO A 363 -6.05 -7.34 -22.50
C PRO A 363 -5.88 -5.91 -23.05
N GLY A 364 -5.55 -4.94 -22.20
CA GLY A 364 -5.39 -3.54 -22.56
C GLY A 364 -4.35 -2.86 -21.68
N ARG A 365 -4.03 -1.60 -22.00
CA ARG A 365 -3.08 -0.79 -21.24
C ARG A 365 -3.56 -0.64 -19.80
N ILE A 366 -2.65 -0.83 -18.84
CA ILE A 366 -2.95 -0.63 -17.41
C ILE A 366 -3.00 0.87 -17.12
N HIS A 367 -4.03 1.34 -16.42
CA HIS A 367 -4.19 2.74 -16.04
C HIS A 367 -4.01 2.97 -14.54
N ALA A 368 -4.41 2.01 -13.70
CA ALA A 368 -4.28 2.10 -12.26
C ALA A 368 -4.21 0.71 -11.63
N THR A 369 -3.53 0.62 -10.49
CA THR A 369 -3.42 -0.59 -9.68
C THR A 369 -3.66 -0.23 -8.21
N ALA A 370 -4.28 -1.12 -7.45
CA ALA A 370 -4.37 -1.00 -6.00
C ALA A 370 -4.25 -2.37 -5.34
N VAL A 371 -3.75 -2.40 -4.11
CA VAL A 371 -3.75 -3.61 -3.29
C VAL A 371 -5.19 -3.99 -2.97
N PHE A 372 -5.53 -5.25 -3.21
CA PHE A 372 -6.80 -5.81 -2.75
C PHE A 372 -6.57 -6.49 -1.41
N ASP A 373 -5.75 -7.53 -1.37
CA ASP A 373 -5.40 -8.28 -0.17
C ASP A 373 -3.91 -8.68 -0.16
N GLU A 374 -3.53 -9.66 0.64
CA GLU A 374 -2.14 -10.14 0.74
C GLU A 374 -1.60 -10.77 -0.55
N THR A 375 -2.48 -11.36 -1.37
CA THR A 375 -2.06 -12.14 -2.55
C THR A 375 -2.64 -11.63 -3.86
N SER A 376 -3.35 -10.50 -3.85
CA SER A 376 -4.00 -9.98 -5.05
C SER A 376 -4.07 -8.46 -5.14
N LEU A 377 -4.09 -8.00 -6.39
CA LEU A 377 -4.22 -6.59 -6.77
C LEU A 377 -5.50 -6.39 -7.58
N LEU A 378 -6.08 -5.20 -7.51
CA LEU A 378 -7.01 -4.70 -8.52
C LEU A 378 -6.22 -3.95 -9.58
N VAL A 379 -6.47 -4.25 -10.85
CA VAL A 379 -5.80 -3.65 -12.00
C VAL A 379 -6.86 -3.15 -12.98
N ALA A 380 -6.93 -1.84 -13.15
CA ALA A 380 -7.77 -1.21 -14.17
C ALA A 380 -7.01 -1.10 -15.48
N VAL A 381 -7.71 -1.44 -16.57
CA VAL A 381 -7.20 -1.32 -17.94
C VAL A 381 -8.08 -0.39 -18.78
N GLU A 382 -7.55 -0.01 -19.94
CA GLU A 382 -8.22 0.75 -20.99
C GLU A 382 -9.69 0.30 -21.20
N GLY A 383 -10.60 1.28 -21.23
CA GLY A 383 -12.03 1.09 -21.32
C GLY A 383 -12.73 0.86 -19.97
N GLY A 384 -11.99 0.86 -18.86
CA GLY A 384 -12.55 0.80 -17.51
C GLY A 384 -12.86 -0.62 -17.01
N ALA A 385 -12.30 -1.65 -17.64
CA ALA A 385 -12.37 -3.00 -17.09
C ALA A 385 -11.39 -3.11 -15.90
N VAL A 386 -11.84 -3.72 -14.81
CA VAL A 386 -11.01 -3.94 -13.62
C VAL A 386 -10.91 -5.43 -13.37
N HIS A 387 -9.67 -5.90 -13.23
CA HIS A 387 -9.35 -7.30 -12.95
C HIS A 387 -8.80 -7.44 -11.54
N ARG A 388 -9.12 -8.54 -10.87
CA ARG A 388 -8.37 -8.99 -9.69
C ARG A 388 -7.35 -10.01 -10.16
N VAL A 389 -6.07 -9.76 -9.87
CA VAL A 389 -4.93 -10.58 -10.30
C VAL A 389 -4.19 -11.12 -9.09
N HIS A 390 -3.74 -12.37 -9.16
CA HIS A 390 -2.91 -12.98 -8.12
C HIS A 390 -1.45 -12.57 -8.28
N VAL A 391 -0.74 -12.27 -7.20
CA VAL A 391 0.60 -11.67 -7.28
C VAL A 391 1.73 -12.66 -7.57
N ASP A 392 1.54 -13.95 -7.26
CA ASP A 392 2.57 -15.00 -7.44
C ASP A 392 2.14 -16.12 -8.41
N GLY A 393 1.04 -15.93 -9.16
CA GLY A 393 0.51 -16.98 -10.03
C GLY A 393 -0.44 -16.45 -11.10
N ASP A 394 -0.79 -17.31 -12.05
CA ASP A 394 -1.48 -16.94 -13.29
C ASP A 394 -3.01 -16.72 -13.11
N ILE A 395 -3.52 -16.67 -11.87
CA ILE A 395 -4.94 -16.51 -11.60
C ILE A 395 -5.33 -15.05 -11.80
N GLN A 396 -6.24 -14.81 -12.73
CA GLN A 396 -6.85 -13.50 -12.96
C GLN A 396 -8.35 -13.69 -13.21
N VAL A 397 -9.16 -12.82 -12.61
CA VAL A 397 -10.61 -12.79 -12.81
C VAL A 397 -11.08 -11.37 -13.11
N PRO A 398 -12.09 -11.18 -13.98
CA PRO A 398 -12.81 -9.92 -14.04
C PRO A 398 -13.43 -9.62 -12.66
N TRP A 399 -13.27 -8.39 -12.19
CA TRP A 399 -13.85 -7.94 -10.92
C TRP A 399 -15.03 -7.00 -11.16
N THR A 400 -14.85 -5.97 -11.99
CA THR A 400 -15.96 -5.11 -12.44
C THR A 400 -15.67 -4.46 -13.78
N ALA A 401 -16.68 -3.79 -14.35
CA ALA A 401 -16.54 -2.92 -15.52
C ALA A 401 -17.13 -1.56 -15.22
N VAL A 402 -16.27 -0.55 -15.06
CA VAL A 402 -16.64 0.82 -14.68
C VAL A 402 -17.27 1.57 -15.86
N GLY A 403 -16.86 1.24 -17.08
CA GLY A 403 -17.43 1.77 -18.33
C GLY A 403 -16.75 3.04 -18.85
N GLU A 404 -15.67 3.48 -18.21
CA GLU A 404 -14.80 4.59 -18.62
C GLU A 404 -13.41 4.41 -17.98
N ASP A 405 -12.40 5.09 -18.51
CA ASP A 405 -11.03 4.95 -18.04
C ASP A 405 -10.87 5.39 -16.58
N VAL A 406 -10.02 4.65 -15.86
CA VAL A 406 -9.79 4.82 -14.43
C VAL A 406 -8.52 5.62 -14.21
N THR A 407 -8.56 6.63 -13.34
CA THR A 407 -7.38 7.44 -12.99
C THR A 407 -6.66 6.93 -11.74
N SER A 408 -7.38 6.31 -10.79
CA SER A 408 -6.82 5.74 -9.55
C SER A 408 -7.83 4.82 -8.86
N ILE A 409 -7.34 3.86 -8.07
CA ILE A 409 -8.15 2.95 -7.25
C ILE A 409 -7.63 3.04 -5.81
N VAL A 410 -8.54 3.07 -4.83
CA VAL A 410 -8.19 2.97 -3.41
C VAL A 410 -9.15 2.00 -2.72
N ARG A 411 -8.61 0.99 -2.03
CA ARG A 411 -9.39 0.14 -1.12
C ARG A 411 -9.31 0.72 0.29
N ASP A 412 -10.45 0.96 0.92
CA ASP A 412 -10.50 1.43 2.31
C ASP A 412 -10.21 0.28 3.28
N PRO A 413 -9.15 0.36 4.10
CA PRO A 413 -8.77 -0.72 5.02
C PRO A 413 -9.72 -0.89 6.20
N PHE A 414 -10.71 0.00 6.36
CA PHE A 414 -11.73 -0.13 7.40
C PHE A 414 -13.01 -0.82 6.87
N THR A 415 -13.62 -0.30 5.80
CA THR A 415 -14.87 -0.88 5.26
C THR A 415 -14.64 -1.99 4.24
N GLY A 416 -13.43 -2.07 3.65
CA GLY A 416 -13.14 -2.95 2.52
C GLY A 416 -13.73 -2.46 1.19
N HIS A 417 -14.47 -1.33 1.20
CA HIS A 417 -15.02 -0.71 0.00
C HIS A 417 -13.89 -0.23 -0.91
N VAL A 418 -14.16 -0.27 -2.21
CA VAL A 418 -13.22 0.15 -3.25
C VAL A 418 -13.74 1.42 -3.91
N TYR A 419 -12.95 2.49 -3.79
CA TYR A 419 -13.21 3.77 -4.43
C TYR A 419 -12.42 3.84 -5.72
N ILE A 420 -13.09 4.19 -6.82
CA ILE A 420 -12.47 4.32 -8.14
C ILE A 420 -12.73 5.72 -8.68
N SER A 421 -11.65 6.44 -9.01
CA SER A 421 -11.74 7.71 -9.73
C SER A 421 -11.63 7.46 -11.23
N VAL A 422 -12.42 8.20 -12.00
CA VAL A 422 -12.63 7.96 -13.42
C VAL A 422 -12.44 9.23 -14.25
N ALA A 423 -12.28 9.05 -15.56
CA ALA A 423 -12.08 10.12 -16.54
C ALA A 423 -13.16 11.21 -16.47
N SER A 424 -14.40 10.92 -16.10
CA SER A 424 -15.43 11.95 -15.89
C SER A 424 -15.31 12.73 -14.57
N ALA A 425 -14.19 12.61 -13.85
CA ALA A 425 -13.95 13.22 -12.53
C ALA A 425 -14.92 12.79 -11.43
N ARG A 426 -15.52 11.60 -11.55
CA ARG A 426 -16.36 11.00 -10.50
C ARG A 426 -15.53 10.10 -9.59
N ILE A 427 -16.05 9.81 -8.41
CA ILE A 427 -15.50 8.81 -7.49
C ILE A 427 -16.61 7.81 -7.17
N VAL A 428 -16.59 6.66 -7.83
CA VAL A 428 -17.57 5.60 -7.66
C VAL A 428 -17.11 4.63 -6.58
N GLU A 429 -18.07 4.09 -5.83
CA GLU A 429 -17.84 3.23 -4.67
C GLU A 429 -18.41 1.84 -4.93
N TYR A 430 -17.60 0.83 -4.70
CA TYR A 430 -17.92 -0.58 -4.88
C TYR A 430 -17.74 -1.36 -3.58
N ASP A 431 -18.51 -2.43 -3.40
CA ASP A 431 -18.21 -3.45 -2.40
C ASP A 431 -17.01 -4.32 -2.84
N ALA A 432 -16.57 -5.22 -1.96
CA ALA A 432 -15.45 -6.13 -2.24
C ALA A 432 -15.68 -7.08 -3.43
N HIS A 433 -16.94 -7.29 -3.84
CA HIS A 433 -17.31 -8.17 -4.94
C HIS A 433 -17.45 -7.43 -6.29
N GLY A 434 -17.15 -6.13 -6.32
CA GLY A 434 -17.25 -5.33 -7.54
C GLY A 434 -18.68 -4.87 -7.86
N THR A 435 -19.59 -4.92 -6.87
CA THR A 435 -20.95 -4.37 -6.99
C THR A 435 -20.92 -2.89 -6.69
N LEU A 436 -21.46 -2.06 -7.59
CA LEU A 436 -21.59 -0.63 -7.38
C LEU A 436 -22.57 -0.35 -6.24
N ILE A 437 -22.12 0.36 -5.20
CA ILE A 437 -22.93 0.70 -4.03
C ILE A 437 -23.18 2.21 -3.89
N GLY A 438 -22.34 3.06 -4.50
CA GLY A 438 -22.49 4.50 -4.34
C GLY A 438 -21.55 5.35 -5.20
N GLU A 439 -21.59 6.65 -4.94
CA GLU A 439 -20.68 7.65 -5.49
C GLU A 439 -20.43 8.70 -4.40
N LEU A 440 -19.17 9.14 -4.23
CA LEU A 440 -18.83 10.26 -3.37
C LEU A 440 -19.15 11.59 -4.07
N ALA A 441 -19.08 12.70 -3.33
CA ALA A 441 -19.24 14.02 -3.92
C ALA A 441 -18.17 14.27 -4.99
N THR A 442 -18.60 14.66 -6.19
CA THR A 442 -17.74 14.85 -7.35
C THR A 442 -16.73 16.00 -7.12
N PRO A 443 -15.41 15.74 -7.26
CA PRO A 443 -14.36 16.76 -7.16
C PRO A 443 -14.46 17.90 -8.17
N GLY A 444 -15.06 17.65 -9.34
CA GLY A 444 -15.30 18.65 -10.40
C GLY A 444 -14.24 18.65 -11.51
N GLU A 445 -13.02 18.17 -11.24
CA GLU A 445 -11.93 18.02 -12.20
C GLU A 445 -11.23 16.66 -12.06
N LYS A 446 -10.65 16.14 -13.16
CA LYS A 446 -9.98 14.83 -13.18
C LYS A 446 -8.82 14.82 -12.19
N GLY A 447 -8.61 13.69 -11.53
CA GLY A 447 -7.67 13.61 -10.43
C GLY A 447 -7.39 12.18 -9.98
N ARG A 448 -6.59 12.07 -8.94
CA ARG A 448 -6.14 10.82 -8.33
C ARG A 448 -6.46 10.78 -6.85
N MET A 449 -6.56 9.59 -6.29
CA MET A 449 -6.93 9.35 -4.91
C MET A 449 -5.82 8.67 -4.13
N ALA A 450 -5.76 8.98 -2.83
CA ALA A 450 -4.90 8.30 -1.87
C ALA A 450 -5.59 8.16 -0.52
N TYR A 451 -5.32 7.06 0.18
CA TYR A 451 -5.77 6.86 1.55
C TYR A 451 -4.69 7.35 2.52
N ALA A 452 -5.09 8.14 3.52
CA ALA A 452 -4.18 8.58 4.58
C ALA A 452 -4.46 7.85 5.91
N PRO A 453 -3.45 7.67 6.79
CA PRO A 453 -3.63 7.02 8.09
C PRO A 453 -4.63 7.73 9.01
N ASP A 454 -4.98 8.99 8.74
CA ASP A 454 -6.03 9.72 9.46
C ASP A 454 -7.46 9.25 9.14
N GLY A 455 -7.59 8.22 8.31
CA GLY A 455 -8.86 7.59 7.99
C GLY A 455 -9.66 8.31 6.91
N HIS A 456 -9.03 9.19 6.14
CA HIS A 456 -9.68 9.94 5.08
C HIS A 456 -9.16 9.56 3.70
N LEU A 457 -10.03 9.74 2.72
CA LEU A 457 -9.68 9.68 1.31
C LEU A 457 -9.30 11.08 0.85
N TYR A 458 -8.09 11.21 0.33
CA TYR A 458 -7.60 12.43 -0.29
C TYR A 458 -7.75 12.34 -1.79
N TYR A 459 -8.07 13.47 -2.41
CA TYR A 459 -8.18 13.58 -3.86
C TYR A 459 -7.30 14.72 -4.34
N LEU A 460 -6.40 14.42 -5.28
CA LEU A 460 -5.59 15.40 -5.97
C LEU A 460 -6.22 15.68 -7.34
N VAL A 461 -6.76 16.89 -7.54
CA VAL A 461 -6.97 17.41 -8.89
C VAL A 461 -5.60 17.56 -9.54
N VAL A 462 -5.39 16.88 -10.66
CA VAL A 462 -4.09 16.81 -11.32
C VAL A 462 -3.74 18.15 -11.97
N GLY A 463 -2.57 18.68 -11.63
CA GLY A 463 -2.07 19.98 -12.09
C GLY A 463 -1.38 19.93 -13.45
N TRP A 464 -2.08 19.54 -14.52
CA TRP A 464 -1.53 19.60 -15.88
C TRP A 464 -2.58 19.99 -16.94
N PRO A 465 -2.40 21.11 -17.67
CA PRO A 465 -1.43 22.20 -17.48
C PRO A 465 -1.91 23.23 -16.42
N THR A 466 -2.95 22.88 -15.65
CA THR A 466 -3.68 23.78 -14.76
C THR A 466 -3.22 23.62 -13.30
N ARG A 467 -3.97 24.23 -12.38
CA ARG A 467 -3.69 24.21 -10.95
C ARG A 467 -4.03 22.84 -10.35
N ALA A 468 -3.12 22.31 -9.53
CA ALA A 468 -3.42 21.22 -8.64
C ALA A 468 -4.14 21.70 -7.37
N GLU A 469 -5.05 20.88 -6.85
CA GLU A 469 -5.77 21.10 -5.60
C GLU A 469 -5.96 19.77 -4.86
N VAL A 470 -5.73 19.79 -3.54
CA VAL A 470 -5.95 18.64 -2.67
C VAL A 470 -7.25 18.83 -1.90
N MET A 471 -8.15 17.88 -2.08
CA MET A 471 -9.43 17.76 -1.38
C MET A 471 -9.39 16.58 -0.41
N ARG A 472 -10.30 16.57 0.56
CA ARG A 472 -10.42 15.50 1.55
C ARG A 472 -11.88 15.10 1.72
N PHE A 473 -12.10 13.80 1.73
CA PHE A 473 -13.40 13.18 1.91
C PHE A 473 -13.41 12.37 3.20
N ALA A 474 -14.44 12.57 4.01
CA ALA A 474 -14.68 11.74 5.17
C ALA A 474 -15.18 10.37 4.70
N LEU A 475 -14.56 9.31 5.21
CA LEU A 475 -15.01 7.95 5.03
C LEU A 475 -15.92 7.54 6.21
N PRO A 476 -16.73 6.46 6.06
CA PRO A 476 -17.59 5.99 7.15
C PRO A 476 -16.81 5.77 8.45
N SER A 477 -17.35 6.29 9.57
CA SER A 477 -16.77 6.14 10.91
C SER A 477 -17.16 4.81 11.57
N THR A 478 -18.21 4.18 11.07
CA THR A 478 -18.71 2.86 11.46
C THR A 478 -18.87 2.02 10.21
N ARG A 479 -18.83 0.69 10.38
CA ARG A 479 -19.08 -0.28 9.31
C ARG A 479 -20.48 -0.15 8.71
#